data_AF-A0A8H5QWA6-F1
#
_entry.id   AF-A0A8H5QWA6-F1
#
_cell.length_a   1.000
_cell.length_b   1.000
_cell.length_c   1.000
_cell.angle_alpha   90.00
_cell.angle_beta   90.00
_cell.angle_gamma   90.00
#
_symmetry.space_group_name_H-M   'P 1'
#
loop_
_entity.id
_entity.type
_entity.pdbx_description
1 polymer ?
#
loop_
_entity_poly.entity_id
_entity_poly.type
_entity_poly.pdbx_seq_one_letter_code
_entity_poly.pdbx_strand_id
1 'polypeptide(L)'
;MSIVQPIIRDVVIHDDDDWDSVYHVEWEPDANFFTGSELRPRTPLNKATADRQITLARAAALIIRASLNNIPLDIPDFEPSKLTGFRKSLYQWMQSYNSSQSSKLVLGDVTMTVTIEILSSLMRMGVEGEILAKIGPNLGAILQGTMDPMPLLLEGNMFNRMQDGMELMQKMRAHLGQYLSSYATKKPVLNVLEVVASTSNNTQTIFDGLREQKSVSYTLTDSSLSVLEQTKAGITKDFLKLKSLDINRDPMEQGFSPNTYDVIPVNNVLHTANSLSETLANLRKLLVPGGVLALVGLSDISPAYSLILGMNENMWSGACSTAQVSDMELLTSDLDERCEQLPYPSNDDWNKLLQGNQFSGLEPATKTFDYIGQSCYCVISTAVASTQRFMVNILPGSDGSLFGFAEQLASVLAENGTASTITPTKLQDISSRFVYVVLDDGSSSLNEYESLHKANNVLWINIGAGLPSQRDTSIITRFARDVKEDNESLKLVKLDVKQEYPEYADLLKVIMRIIQVSFQEDRGSRTELEYEYRNGKVLVPRVKGSGVTQKVA
;
A
#
# COMPACT_ATOMS: atom_id res chain seq x y z
N MET A 1 -31.43 -16.87 16.35
CA MET A 1 -30.49 -17.13 17.47
C MET A 1 -30.04 -18.58 17.37
N SER A 2 -28.76 -18.83 17.07
CA SER A 2 -28.03 -20.09 17.28
C SER A 2 -26.56 -19.77 16.99
N ILE A 3 -25.80 -19.33 17.99
CA ILE A 3 -24.90 -20.12 18.86
C ILE A 3 -23.77 -20.82 18.07
N VAL A 4 -22.68 -20.05 17.91
CA VAL A 4 -21.26 -20.37 18.17
C VAL A 4 -20.86 -21.85 18.30
N GLN A 5 -19.80 -22.26 17.58
CA GLN A 5 -18.77 -23.19 18.08
C GLN A 5 -17.34 -22.85 17.55
N PRO A 6 -16.28 -23.22 18.30
CA PRO A 6 -15.03 -22.45 18.45
C PRO A 6 -13.85 -22.95 17.57
N ILE A 7 -12.77 -22.16 17.52
CA ILE A 7 -11.43 -22.67 17.17
C ILE A 7 -10.58 -22.62 18.43
N ILE A 8 -10.23 -23.80 18.95
CA ILE A 8 -9.21 -24.02 19.97
C ILE A 8 -8.02 -24.66 19.25
N ARG A 9 -6.80 -24.18 19.52
CA ARG A 9 -5.58 -25.00 19.34
C ARG A 9 -4.57 -24.67 20.44
N ASP A 10 -4.63 -25.45 21.52
CA ASP A 10 -3.54 -26.33 21.91
C ASP A 10 -4.12 -27.76 21.84
N VAL A 11 -3.71 -28.54 20.83
CA VAL A 11 -4.03 -29.98 20.79
C VAL A 11 -2.71 -30.71 20.69
N VAL A 12 -2.29 -31.27 21.83
CA VAL A 12 -1.41 -32.43 21.85
C VAL A 12 -2.22 -33.57 21.25
N ILE A 13 -1.79 -34.07 20.10
CA ILE A 13 -2.44 -35.19 19.42
C ILE A 13 -2.12 -36.45 20.22
N HIS A 14 -3.12 -36.99 20.92
CA HIS A 14 -3.09 -38.33 21.47
C HIS A 14 -4.15 -39.17 20.74
N ASP A 15 -3.67 -40.30 20.21
CA ASP A 15 -4.38 -41.43 19.61
C ASP A 15 -4.98 -41.28 18.19
N ASP A 16 -4.77 -42.35 17.43
CA ASP A 16 -4.71 -42.47 15.96
C ASP A 16 -6.06 -42.87 15.30
N ASP A 17 -7.21 -42.72 15.96
CA ASP A 17 -8.46 -43.39 15.54
C ASP A 17 -9.62 -42.48 15.06
N ASP A 18 -9.44 -41.17 14.86
CA ASP A 18 -10.52 -40.26 14.40
C ASP A 18 -10.14 -39.46 13.14
N TRP A 19 -9.91 -40.17 12.04
CA TRP A 19 -9.28 -39.66 10.79
C TRP A 19 -10.17 -38.84 9.84
N ASP A 20 -11.44 -38.54 10.16
CA ASP A 20 -12.35 -37.77 9.28
C ASP A 20 -12.57 -36.30 9.72
N SER A 21 -11.59 -35.68 10.38
CA SER A 21 -11.74 -34.35 10.98
C SER A 21 -11.58 -33.17 9.99
N VAL A 22 -12.67 -32.83 9.27
CA VAL A 22 -13.28 -31.50 9.00
C VAL A 22 -12.43 -30.28 8.56
N TYR A 23 -11.10 -30.36 8.47
CA TYR A 23 -10.22 -29.23 8.14
C TYR A 23 -9.14 -29.63 7.14
N HIS A 24 -9.05 -28.91 6.03
CA HIS A 24 -7.99 -29.09 5.04
C HIS A 24 -7.04 -27.89 5.04
N VAL A 25 -5.75 -28.15 4.78
CA VAL A 25 -4.73 -27.11 4.65
C VAL A 25 -4.62 -26.72 3.17
N GLU A 26 -4.89 -25.46 2.87
CA GLU A 26 -4.62 -24.87 1.56
C GLU A 26 -3.37 -23.99 1.64
N TRP A 27 -2.59 -23.98 0.56
CA TRP A 27 -1.40 -23.15 0.42
C TRP A 27 -1.74 -21.95 -0.44
N GLU A 28 -1.67 -20.76 0.14
CA GLU A 28 -2.10 -19.52 -0.50
C GLU A 28 -0.93 -18.53 -0.65
N PRO A 29 -0.95 -17.62 -1.65
CA PRO A 29 0.06 -16.58 -1.78
C PRO A 29 0.17 -15.70 -0.53
N ASP A 30 1.40 -15.42 -0.10
CA ASP A 30 1.64 -14.52 1.02
C ASP A 30 1.70 -13.04 0.60
N ALA A 31 0.97 -12.17 1.30
CA ALA A 31 0.93 -10.73 1.03
C ALA A 31 2.32 -10.07 1.12
N ASN A 32 3.25 -10.60 1.93
CA ASN A 32 4.60 -10.03 2.05
C ASN A 32 5.45 -10.20 0.77
N PHE A 33 5.00 -11.01 -0.18
CA PHE A 33 5.66 -11.29 -1.47
C PHE A 33 4.81 -10.85 -2.66
N PHE A 34 3.64 -10.24 -2.42
CA PHE A 34 2.76 -9.78 -3.47
C PHE A 34 3.35 -8.57 -4.21
N THR A 35 3.49 -8.66 -5.53
CA THR A 35 3.99 -7.56 -6.40
C THR A 35 2.92 -7.02 -7.36
N GLY A 36 1.70 -7.54 -7.28
CA GLY A 36 0.63 -7.26 -8.24
C GLY A 36 0.44 -8.38 -9.26
N SER A 37 -0.62 -8.27 -10.06
CA SER A 37 -0.85 -9.19 -11.18
C SER A 37 0.26 -9.05 -12.23
N GLU A 38 0.86 -10.18 -12.62
CA GLU A 38 1.82 -10.30 -13.73
C GLU A 38 1.16 -10.15 -15.11
N LEU A 39 -0.18 -10.07 -15.17
CA LEU A 39 -0.88 -9.75 -16.40
C LEU A 39 -0.47 -8.35 -16.83
N ARG A 40 0.55 -8.27 -17.71
CA ARG A 40 0.81 -7.07 -18.50
C ARG A 40 -0.53 -6.60 -19.05
N PRO A 41 -0.87 -5.30 -18.95
CA PRO A 41 -2.00 -4.77 -19.68
C PRO A 41 -1.85 -5.24 -21.13
N ARG A 42 -2.72 -6.15 -21.58
CA ARG A 42 -2.59 -6.81 -22.89
C ARG A 42 -2.83 -5.84 -24.05
N THR A 43 -3.02 -4.56 -23.76
CA THR A 43 -3.36 -3.56 -24.75
C THR A 43 -2.67 -2.25 -24.37
N PRO A 44 -1.89 -1.62 -25.27
CA PRO A 44 -1.51 -0.23 -25.12
C PRO A 44 -2.77 0.63 -24.96
N LEU A 45 -2.63 1.84 -24.39
CA LEU A 45 -3.76 2.77 -24.29
C LEU A 45 -4.46 2.84 -25.66
N ASN A 46 -5.77 2.62 -25.68
CA ASN A 46 -6.54 2.84 -26.89
C ASN A 46 -6.34 4.31 -27.29
N LYS A 47 -5.96 4.55 -28.56
CA LYS A 47 -5.75 5.88 -29.11
C LYS A 47 -6.92 6.83 -28.79
N ALA A 48 -8.16 6.33 -28.84
CA ALA A 48 -9.34 7.12 -28.49
C ALA A 48 -9.34 7.63 -27.03
N THR A 49 -8.86 6.82 -26.10
CA THR A 49 -8.76 7.20 -24.69
C THR A 49 -7.65 8.21 -24.46
N ALA A 50 -6.51 8.04 -25.14
CA ALA A 50 -5.41 8.98 -25.14
C ALA A 50 -5.82 10.35 -25.69
N ASP A 51 -6.45 10.34 -26.87
CA ASP A 51 -6.96 11.53 -27.53
C ASP A 51 -7.94 12.27 -26.61
N ARG A 52 -8.89 11.56 -25.96
CA ARG A 52 -9.84 12.16 -25.01
C ARG A 52 -9.13 12.89 -23.85
N GLN A 53 -8.10 12.29 -23.24
CA GLN A 53 -7.39 12.94 -22.13
C GLN A 53 -6.63 14.17 -22.58
N ILE A 54 -5.98 14.12 -23.74
CA ILE A 54 -5.29 15.26 -24.33
C ILE A 54 -6.30 16.38 -24.61
N THR A 55 -7.46 16.05 -25.18
CA THR A 55 -8.52 17.02 -25.43
C THR A 55 -9.07 17.64 -24.13
N LEU A 56 -9.25 16.85 -23.06
CA LEU A 56 -9.65 17.37 -21.75
C LEU A 56 -8.61 18.33 -21.17
N ALA A 57 -7.33 17.97 -21.24
CA ALA A 57 -6.24 18.83 -20.80
C ALA A 57 -6.19 20.14 -21.59
N ARG A 58 -6.38 20.07 -22.92
CA ARG A 58 -6.51 21.25 -23.79
C ARG A 58 -7.70 22.11 -23.41
N ALA A 59 -8.85 21.50 -23.18
CA ALA A 59 -10.06 22.23 -22.79
C ALA A 59 -9.84 23.01 -21.49
N ALA A 60 -9.26 22.37 -20.47
CA ALA A 60 -8.94 23.03 -19.21
C ALA A 60 -7.93 24.17 -19.40
N ALA A 61 -6.86 23.96 -20.18
CA ALA A 61 -5.88 25.00 -20.48
C ALA A 61 -6.51 26.20 -21.23
N LEU A 62 -7.41 25.95 -22.17
CA LEU A 62 -8.17 26.99 -22.88
C LEU A 62 -9.09 27.77 -21.93
N ILE A 63 -9.82 27.07 -21.05
CA ILE A 63 -10.69 27.68 -20.03
C ILE A 63 -9.87 28.56 -19.09
N ILE A 64 -8.73 28.07 -18.59
CA ILE A 64 -7.81 28.82 -17.71
C ILE A 64 -7.32 30.08 -18.42
N ARG A 65 -6.79 29.94 -19.64
CA ARG A 65 -6.27 31.08 -20.42
C ARG A 65 -7.34 32.11 -20.73
N ALA A 66 -8.52 31.68 -21.16
CA ALA A 66 -9.65 32.57 -21.44
C ALA A 66 -10.09 33.31 -20.17
N SER A 67 -10.21 32.59 -19.05
CA SER A 67 -10.63 33.18 -17.77
C SER A 67 -9.63 34.20 -17.27
N LEU A 68 -8.33 33.89 -17.28
CA LEU A 68 -7.29 34.84 -16.84
C LEU A 68 -7.25 36.12 -17.70
N ASN A 69 -7.56 36.02 -18.99
CA ASN A 69 -7.61 37.18 -19.89
C ASN A 69 -8.90 37.99 -19.74
N ASN A 70 -10.04 37.32 -19.53
CA ASN A 70 -11.35 37.96 -19.55
C ASN A 70 -11.77 38.47 -18.18
N ILE A 71 -11.41 37.81 -17.09
CA ILE A 71 -11.80 38.22 -15.73
C ILE A 71 -11.45 39.69 -15.44
N PRO A 72 -10.23 40.19 -15.74
CA PRO A 72 -9.90 41.60 -15.52
C PRO A 72 -10.69 42.58 -16.43
N LEU A 73 -11.26 42.11 -17.54
CA LEU A 73 -12.05 42.92 -18.47
C LEU A 73 -13.54 42.92 -18.10
N ASP A 74 -14.07 41.76 -17.73
CA ASP A 74 -15.47 41.53 -17.41
C ASP A 74 -15.81 42.01 -15.98
N ILE A 75 -14.79 42.13 -15.12
CA ILE A 75 -14.92 42.55 -13.73
C ILE A 75 -14.01 43.77 -13.50
N PRO A 76 -14.57 45.00 -13.55
CA PRO A 76 -13.80 46.24 -13.45
C PRO A 76 -13.00 46.39 -12.14
N ASP A 77 -13.48 45.83 -11.03
CA ASP A 77 -12.87 45.92 -9.70
C ASP A 77 -12.16 44.62 -9.27
N PHE A 78 -11.76 43.77 -10.23
CA PHE A 78 -11.06 42.53 -9.90
C PHE A 78 -9.63 42.82 -9.42
N GLU A 79 -9.41 42.65 -8.11
CA GLU A 79 -8.09 42.76 -7.50
C GLU A 79 -7.61 41.37 -7.02
N PRO A 80 -6.64 40.74 -7.72
CA PRO A 80 -6.08 39.46 -7.29
C PRO A 80 -5.55 39.43 -5.86
N SER A 81 -5.04 40.57 -5.36
CA SER A 81 -4.51 40.73 -4.01
C SER A 81 -5.57 40.59 -2.92
N LYS A 82 -6.86 40.78 -3.25
CA LYS A 82 -7.99 40.64 -2.31
C LYS A 82 -8.49 39.19 -2.19
N LEU A 83 -8.00 38.27 -3.02
CA LEU A 83 -8.38 36.85 -2.94
C LEU A 83 -7.87 36.23 -1.63
N THR A 84 -8.69 35.39 -1.01
CA THR A 84 -8.38 34.70 0.25
C THR A 84 -8.72 33.22 0.16
N GLY A 85 -8.10 32.42 1.04
CA GLY A 85 -8.30 30.97 1.11
C GLY A 85 -8.02 30.26 -0.22
N PHE A 86 -8.82 29.23 -0.50
CA PHE A 86 -8.64 28.39 -1.69
C PHE A 86 -8.71 29.15 -3.02
N ARG A 87 -9.44 30.27 -3.07
CA ARG A 87 -9.58 31.09 -4.29
C ARG A 87 -8.27 31.77 -4.67
N LYS A 88 -7.50 32.23 -3.66
CA LYS A 88 -6.15 32.78 -3.86
C LYS A 88 -5.24 31.71 -4.45
N SER A 89 -5.22 30.53 -3.83
CA SER A 89 -4.38 29.40 -4.23
C SER A 89 -4.72 28.89 -5.64
N LEU A 90 -6.02 28.75 -5.94
CA LEU A 90 -6.51 28.38 -7.27
C LEU A 90 -6.08 29.40 -8.33
N TYR A 91 -6.24 30.69 -8.06
CA TYR A 91 -5.84 31.75 -9.00
C TYR A 91 -4.33 31.76 -9.25
N GLN A 92 -3.52 31.65 -8.21
CA GLN A 92 -2.06 31.57 -8.31
C GLN A 92 -1.61 30.35 -9.11
N TRP A 93 -2.21 29.18 -8.84
CA TRP A 93 -1.96 27.97 -9.61
C TRP A 93 -2.33 28.14 -11.08
N MET A 94 -3.50 28.72 -11.39
CA MET A 94 -3.94 28.99 -12.77
C MET A 94 -2.92 29.88 -13.51
N GLN A 95 -2.42 30.93 -12.87
CA GLN A 95 -1.40 31.81 -13.45
C GLN A 95 -0.07 31.09 -13.70
N SER A 96 0.41 30.32 -12.72
CA SER A 96 1.62 29.53 -12.82
C SER A 96 1.52 28.49 -13.94
N TYR A 97 0.42 27.73 -13.97
CA TYR A 97 0.14 26.75 -15.01
C TYR A 97 0.07 27.41 -16.39
N ASN A 98 -0.67 28.51 -16.56
CA ASN A 98 -0.81 29.19 -17.86
C ASN A 98 0.55 29.63 -18.44
N SER A 99 1.48 30.04 -17.57
CA SER A 99 2.84 30.49 -17.94
C SER A 99 3.84 29.34 -18.14
N SER A 100 3.49 28.14 -17.67
CA SER A 100 4.34 26.96 -17.68
C SER A 100 4.63 26.43 -19.09
N GLN A 101 5.73 25.68 -19.22
CA GLN A 101 6.05 24.96 -20.45
C GLN A 101 4.98 23.91 -20.81
N SER A 102 4.38 23.27 -19.80
CA SER A 102 3.32 22.27 -19.98
C SER A 102 2.09 22.87 -20.67
N SER A 103 1.63 24.06 -20.24
CA SER A 103 0.52 24.76 -20.91
C SER A 103 0.85 25.11 -22.37
N LYS A 104 2.06 25.65 -22.61
CA LYS A 104 2.53 25.99 -23.96
C LYS A 104 2.58 24.78 -24.89
N LEU A 105 3.02 23.63 -24.39
CA LEU A 105 3.06 22.37 -25.16
C LEU A 105 1.64 21.86 -25.47
N VAL A 106 0.73 21.90 -24.50
CA VAL A 106 -0.66 21.43 -24.67
C VAL A 106 -1.42 22.28 -25.70
N LEU A 107 -1.13 23.59 -25.76
CA LEU A 107 -1.81 24.54 -26.63
C LEU A 107 -1.04 24.89 -27.93
N GLY A 108 0.19 24.40 -28.11
CA GLY A 108 1.11 24.90 -29.14
C GLY A 108 0.63 24.74 -30.59
N ASP A 109 -0.17 23.71 -30.86
CA ASP A 109 -0.77 23.39 -32.16
C ASP A 109 -2.28 23.70 -32.22
N VAL A 110 -2.84 24.29 -31.17
CA VAL A 110 -4.29 24.53 -31.06
C VAL A 110 -4.67 25.83 -31.78
N THR A 111 -5.34 25.69 -32.92
CA THR A 111 -5.88 26.82 -33.69
C THR A 111 -7.19 27.35 -33.11
N MET A 112 -7.67 28.50 -33.61
CA MET A 112 -8.98 29.04 -33.21
C MET A 112 -10.13 28.09 -33.57
N THR A 113 -10.07 27.43 -34.74
CA THR A 113 -11.08 26.45 -35.15
C THR A 113 -11.12 25.25 -34.19
N VAL A 114 -9.96 24.72 -33.83
CA VAL A 114 -9.84 23.62 -32.85
C VAL A 114 -10.33 24.07 -31.46
N THR A 115 -10.06 25.33 -31.08
CA THR A 115 -10.57 25.90 -29.82
C THR A 115 -12.11 25.85 -29.76
N ILE A 116 -12.79 26.30 -30.82
CA ILE A 116 -14.25 26.28 -30.90
C ILE A 116 -14.77 24.84 -30.84
N GLU A 117 -14.14 23.92 -31.56
CA GLU A 117 -14.52 22.50 -31.57
C GLU A 117 -14.39 21.85 -30.18
N ILE A 118 -13.26 22.09 -29.49
CA ILE A 118 -13.03 21.54 -28.15
C ILE A 118 -14.07 22.09 -27.16
N LEU A 119 -14.25 23.41 -27.10
CA LEU A 119 -15.16 24.02 -26.13
C LEU A 119 -16.63 23.67 -26.40
N SER A 120 -17.05 23.61 -27.68
CA SER A 120 -18.42 23.22 -28.04
C SER A 120 -18.72 21.74 -27.81
N SER A 121 -17.70 20.89 -27.75
CA SER A 121 -17.85 19.44 -27.54
C SER A 121 -17.76 18.99 -26.09
N LEU A 122 -17.43 19.88 -25.14
CA LEU A 122 -17.22 19.58 -23.71
C LEU A 122 -18.30 18.68 -23.11
N MET A 123 -19.58 19.00 -23.32
CA MET A 123 -20.70 18.21 -22.77
C MET A 123 -20.74 16.75 -23.28
N ARG A 124 -20.06 16.44 -24.38
CA ARG A 124 -19.97 15.07 -24.94
C ARG A 124 -18.69 14.35 -24.52
N MET A 125 -17.81 14.98 -23.74
CA MET A 125 -16.51 14.45 -23.35
C MET A 125 -16.52 13.67 -22.02
N GLY A 126 -17.71 13.24 -21.59
CA GLY A 126 -17.93 12.56 -20.31
C GLY A 126 -18.08 13.54 -19.15
N VAL A 127 -17.97 13.01 -17.93
CA VAL A 127 -18.28 13.75 -16.70
C VAL A 127 -17.30 14.91 -16.48
N GLU A 128 -16.02 14.72 -16.80
CA GLU A 128 -15.00 15.77 -16.71
C GLU A 128 -15.36 16.95 -17.60
N GLY A 129 -15.79 16.68 -18.84
CA GLY A 129 -16.19 17.71 -19.79
C GLY A 129 -17.46 18.44 -19.37
N GLU A 130 -18.44 17.74 -18.81
CA GLU A 130 -19.65 18.34 -18.23
C GLU A 130 -19.31 19.29 -17.07
N ILE A 131 -18.43 18.86 -16.15
CA ILE A 131 -17.96 19.70 -15.05
C ILE A 131 -17.22 20.93 -15.58
N LEU A 132 -16.29 20.77 -16.52
CA LEU A 132 -15.55 21.87 -17.13
C LEU A 132 -16.48 22.88 -17.84
N ALA A 133 -17.53 22.40 -18.51
CA ALA A 133 -18.54 23.25 -19.14
C ALA A 133 -19.34 24.09 -18.13
N LYS A 134 -19.56 23.56 -16.92
CA LYS A 134 -20.24 24.29 -15.83
C LYS A 134 -19.30 25.27 -15.11
N ILE A 135 -18.05 24.86 -14.84
CA ILE A 135 -17.07 25.69 -14.14
C ILE A 135 -16.58 26.85 -15.01
N GLY A 136 -16.21 26.58 -16.27
CA GLY A 136 -15.51 27.53 -17.12
C GLY A 136 -16.18 28.92 -17.20
N PRO A 137 -17.47 29.01 -17.55
CA PRO A 137 -18.19 30.29 -17.60
C PRO A 137 -18.34 30.99 -16.25
N ASN A 138 -18.23 30.26 -15.14
CA ASN A 138 -18.48 30.77 -13.79
C ASN A 138 -17.19 31.06 -13.00
N LEU A 139 -16.01 30.83 -13.57
CA LEU A 139 -14.72 31.00 -12.89
C LEU A 139 -14.53 32.39 -12.28
N GLY A 140 -14.96 33.45 -12.96
CA GLY A 140 -14.89 34.81 -12.43
C GLY A 140 -15.72 34.97 -11.15
N ALA A 141 -16.97 34.50 -11.14
CA ALA A 141 -17.85 34.55 -9.98
C ALA A 141 -17.35 33.67 -8.82
N ILE A 142 -16.80 32.50 -9.14
CA ILE A 142 -16.20 31.59 -8.16
C ILE A 142 -15.01 32.26 -7.47
N LEU A 143 -14.11 32.87 -8.25
CA LEU A 143 -12.92 33.57 -7.73
C LEU A 143 -13.28 34.81 -6.90
N GLN A 144 -14.33 35.54 -7.26
CA GLN A 144 -14.86 36.63 -6.44
C GLN A 144 -15.54 36.16 -5.14
N GLY A 145 -15.95 34.88 -5.08
CA GLY A 145 -16.78 34.36 -4.00
C GLY A 145 -18.25 34.72 -4.10
N THR A 146 -18.72 35.23 -5.25
CA THR A 146 -20.14 35.46 -5.53
C THR A 146 -20.88 34.17 -5.91
N MET A 147 -20.14 33.10 -6.23
CA MET A 147 -20.67 31.75 -6.44
C MET A 147 -19.87 30.71 -5.64
N ASP A 148 -20.59 29.77 -5.04
CA ASP A 148 -20.03 28.54 -4.48
C ASP A 148 -19.95 27.47 -5.59
N PRO A 149 -18.75 26.91 -5.91
CA PRO A 149 -18.62 25.87 -6.92
C PRO A 149 -19.11 24.49 -6.46
N MET A 150 -19.25 24.24 -5.15
CA MET A 150 -19.58 22.90 -4.63
C MET A 150 -20.93 22.35 -5.12
N PRO A 151 -22.03 23.13 -5.13
CA PRO A 151 -23.29 22.69 -5.72
C PRO A 151 -23.17 22.23 -7.17
N LEU A 152 -22.32 22.90 -7.97
CA LEU A 152 -22.08 22.51 -9.37
C LEU A 152 -21.32 21.19 -9.47
N LEU A 153 -20.37 20.91 -8.58
CA LEU A 153 -19.61 19.67 -8.56
C LEU A 153 -20.40 18.47 -8.04
N LEU A 154 -21.29 18.72 -7.07
CA LEU A 154 -22.06 17.69 -6.38
C LEU A 154 -23.38 17.34 -7.08
N GLU A 155 -23.86 18.20 -7.99
CA GLU A 155 -25.06 17.94 -8.79
C GLU A 155 -24.96 16.58 -9.48
N GLY A 156 -26.00 15.75 -9.35
CA GLY A 156 -26.05 14.42 -10.00
C GLY A 156 -24.91 13.47 -9.60
N ASN A 157 -24.25 13.70 -8.46
CA ASN A 157 -23.11 12.94 -7.98
C ASN A 157 -21.91 12.93 -8.97
N MET A 158 -21.76 14.01 -9.77
CA MET A 158 -20.76 14.09 -10.84
C MET A 158 -19.34 13.89 -10.31
N PHE A 159 -18.97 14.51 -9.18
CA PHE A 159 -17.64 14.37 -8.62
C PHE A 159 -17.23 12.91 -8.34
N ASN A 160 -18.10 12.14 -7.67
CA ASN A 160 -17.84 10.72 -7.39
C ASN A 160 -17.82 9.88 -8.67
N ARG A 161 -18.75 10.15 -9.61
CA ARG A 161 -18.77 9.46 -10.92
C ARG A 161 -17.49 9.71 -11.72
N MET A 162 -16.94 10.92 -11.65
CA MET A 162 -15.65 11.27 -12.25
C MET A 162 -14.53 10.44 -11.61
N GLN A 163 -14.39 10.48 -10.28
CA GLN A 163 -13.36 9.71 -9.55
C GLN A 163 -13.45 8.20 -9.82
N ASP A 164 -14.66 7.65 -9.88
CA ASP A 164 -14.89 6.24 -10.15
C ASP A 164 -14.61 5.86 -11.61
N GLY A 165 -14.85 6.78 -12.54
CA GLY A 165 -14.59 6.63 -13.97
C GLY A 165 -13.11 6.75 -14.36
N MET A 166 -12.25 7.27 -13.48
CA MET A 166 -10.82 7.35 -13.74
C MET A 166 -10.20 5.94 -13.85
N GLU A 167 -9.79 5.56 -15.07
CA GLU A 167 -9.18 4.25 -15.33
C GLU A 167 -7.97 3.98 -14.42
N LEU A 168 -7.20 5.03 -14.13
CA LEU A 168 -6.03 4.94 -13.26
C LEU A 168 -6.41 4.58 -11.81
N MET A 169 -7.46 5.21 -11.28
CA MET A 169 -7.98 4.89 -9.95
C MET A 169 -8.57 3.48 -9.90
N GLN A 170 -9.22 3.02 -10.97
CA GLN A 170 -9.72 1.64 -11.05
C GLN A 170 -8.57 0.62 -10.99
N LYS A 171 -7.46 0.86 -11.70
CA LYS A 171 -6.27 -0.01 -11.66
C LYS A 171 -5.64 -0.06 -10.26
N MET A 172 -5.50 1.10 -9.62
CA MET A 172 -4.97 1.20 -8.27
C MET A 172 -5.86 0.49 -7.24
N ARG A 173 -7.19 0.71 -7.30
CA ARG A 173 -8.16 0.02 -6.44
C ARG A 173 -8.12 -1.49 -6.65
N ALA A 174 -8.07 -1.97 -7.89
CA ALA A 174 -7.97 -3.39 -8.19
C ALA A 174 -6.69 -4.01 -7.62
N HIS A 175 -5.56 -3.30 -7.70
CA HIS A 175 -4.28 -3.73 -7.11
C HIS A 175 -4.35 -3.79 -5.58
N LEU A 176 -4.92 -2.77 -4.93
CA LEU A 176 -5.13 -2.78 -3.48
C LEU A 176 -6.04 -3.94 -3.05
N GLY A 177 -7.17 -4.16 -3.76
CA GLY A 177 -8.09 -5.26 -3.47
C GLY A 177 -7.42 -6.64 -3.61
N GLN A 178 -6.57 -6.84 -4.63
CA GLN A 178 -5.79 -8.07 -4.81
C GLN A 178 -4.78 -8.26 -3.68
N TYR A 179 -4.06 -7.22 -3.30
CA TYR A 179 -3.14 -7.25 -2.16
C TYR A 179 -3.88 -7.66 -0.87
N LEU A 180 -5.00 -7.00 -0.57
CA LEU A 180 -5.83 -7.29 0.61
C LEU A 180 -6.42 -8.71 0.58
N SER A 181 -6.69 -9.28 -0.59
CA SER A 181 -7.14 -10.68 -0.70
C SER A 181 -6.06 -11.70 -0.35
N SER A 182 -4.79 -11.32 -0.47
CA SER A 182 -3.66 -12.13 0.00
C SER A 182 -3.29 -11.80 1.45
N TYR A 183 -3.91 -10.77 2.04
CA TYR A 183 -3.68 -10.36 3.42
C TYR A 183 -4.42 -11.29 4.37
N ALA A 184 -3.68 -12.24 4.94
CA ALA A 184 -4.20 -13.17 5.92
C ALA A 184 -3.79 -12.78 7.34
N THR A 185 -4.70 -12.98 8.29
CA THR A 185 -4.44 -12.82 9.72
C THR A 185 -4.91 -14.05 10.49
N LYS A 186 -4.21 -14.37 11.58
CA LYS A 186 -4.63 -15.40 12.54
C LYS A 186 -5.75 -14.91 13.47
N LYS A 187 -6.09 -13.62 13.42
CA LYS A 187 -7.11 -13.00 14.27
C LYS A 187 -8.52 -13.38 13.83
N PRO A 188 -9.44 -13.60 14.78
CA PRO A 188 -10.85 -13.90 14.47
C PRO A 188 -11.59 -12.69 13.87
N VAL A 189 -11.16 -11.47 14.22
CA VAL A 189 -11.69 -10.21 13.71
C VAL A 189 -10.55 -9.35 13.22
N LEU A 190 -10.68 -8.83 12.00
CA LEU A 190 -9.76 -7.87 11.40
C LEU A 190 -10.35 -6.46 11.53
N ASN A 191 -9.60 -5.54 12.13
CA ASN A 191 -10.03 -4.15 12.34
C ASN A 191 -9.46 -3.25 11.24
N VAL A 192 -10.33 -2.63 10.45
CA VAL A 192 -9.97 -1.69 9.38
C VAL A 192 -10.34 -0.26 9.78
N LEU A 193 -9.41 0.66 9.56
CA LEU A 193 -9.65 2.10 9.63
C LEU A 193 -9.41 2.71 8.25
N GLU A 194 -10.45 3.03 7.51
CA GLU A 194 -10.30 3.82 6.28
C GLU A 194 -10.20 5.31 6.66
N VAL A 195 -9.16 5.96 6.17
CA VAL A 195 -8.80 7.35 6.50
C VAL A 195 -8.89 8.22 5.25
N VAL A 196 -9.52 9.39 5.41
CA VAL A 196 -9.95 10.27 4.32
C VAL A 196 -10.96 9.54 3.43
N ALA A 197 -12.23 9.64 3.78
CA ALA A 197 -13.29 8.95 3.04
C ALA A 197 -13.32 9.48 1.60
N SER A 198 -13.29 8.56 0.63
CA SER A 198 -13.40 8.90 -0.79
C SER A 198 -14.76 8.47 -1.32
N THR A 199 -14.81 7.67 -2.38
CA THR A 199 -16.06 7.16 -2.94
C THR A 199 -16.46 5.86 -2.27
N SER A 200 -17.77 5.54 -2.27
CA SER A 200 -18.27 4.24 -1.80
C SER A 200 -17.65 3.06 -2.55
N ASN A 201 -17.22 3.24 -3.80
CA ASN A 201 -16.54 2.21 -4.58
C ASN A 201 -15.14 1.90 -4.04
N ASN A 202 -14.45 2.86 -3.45
CA ASN A 202 -13.16 2.62 -2.78
C ASN A 202 -13.36 1.73 -1.56
N THR A 203 -14.27 2.14 -0.68
CA THR A 203 -14.66 1.36 0.50
C THR A 203 -15.14 -0.04 0.12
N GLN A 204 -15.97 -0.16 -0.93
CA GLN A 204 -16.45 -1.46 -1.43
C GLN A 204 -15.29 -2.34 -1.95
N THR A 205 -14.31 -1.76 -2.63
CA THR A 205 -13.15 -2.53 -3.12
C THR A 205 -12.33 -3.10 -1.95
N ILE A 206 -12.15 -2.32 -0.88
CA ILE A 206 -11.47 -2.77 0.34
C ILE A 206 -12.26 -3.93 0.97
N PHE A 207 -13.60 -3.82 1.04
CA PHE A 207 -14.45 -4.91 1.51
C PHE A 207 -14.33 -6.17 0.67
N ASP A 208 -14.38 -6.04 -0.66
CA ASP A 208 -14.32 -7.18 -1.58
C ASP A 208 -12.97 -7.89 -1.55
N GLY A 209 -11.89 -7.14 -1.30
CA GLY A 209 -10.55 -7.68 -1.05
C GLY A 209 -10.48 -8.48 0.26
N LEU A 210 -11.22 -8.07 1.29
CA LEU A 210 -11.23 -8.72 2.60
C LEU A 210 -12.37 -9.74 2.79
N ARG A 211 -13.09 -10.10 1.73
CA ARG A 211 -14.30 -10.95 1.82
C ARG A 211 -14.08 -12.34 2.42
N GLU A 212 -12.87 -12.88 2.29
CA GLU A 212 -12.51 -14.20 2.82
C GLU A 212 -12.21 -14.15 4.34
N GLN A 213 -12.10 -12.94 4.91
CA GLN A 213 -11.96 -12.75 6.35
C GLN A 213 -13.28 -13.03 7.05
N LYS A 214 -13.22 -13.84 8.12
CA LYS A 214 -14.42 -14.27 8.88
C LYS A 214 -15.25 -13.11 9.42
N SER A 215 -14.58 -12.09 9.94
CA SER A 215 -15.21 -10.91 10.51
C SER A 215 -14.33 -9.70 10.31
N VAL A 216 -14.93 -8.61 9.83
CA VAL A 216 -14.26 -7.33 9.62
C VAL A 216 -15.00 -6.26 10.42
N SER A 217 -14.31 -5.61 11.35
CA SER A 217 -14.79 -4.38 12.00
C SER A 217 -14.25 -3.20 11.20
N TYR A 218 -15.14 -2.36 10.66
CA TYR A 218 -14.76 -1.29 9.74
C TYR A 218 -15.14 0.08 10.31
N THR A 219 -14.16 0.97 10.43
CA THR A 219 -14.33 2.36 10.79
C THR A 219 -13.95 3.24 9.60
N LEU A 220 -14.91 3.98 9.06
CA LEU A 220 -14.69 4.99 8.03
C LEU A 220 -14.50 6.35 8.70
N THR A 221 -13.45 7.07 8.29
CA THR A 221 -13.07 8.35 8.90
C THR A 221 -12.72 9.42 7.89
N ASP A 222 -13.04 10.65 8.27
CA ASP A 222 -12.77 11.87 7.53
C ASP A 222 -12.77 13.04 8.52
N SER A 223 -12.15 14.17 8.16
CA SER A 223 -12.28 15.40 8.94
C SER A 223 -13.67 16.00 8.80
N SER A 224 -14.36 15.74 7.68
CA SER A 224 -15.70 16.21 7.36
C SER A 224 -16.79 15.15 7.58
N LEU A 225 -17.72 15.45 8.48
CA LEU A 225 -18.88 14.59 8.74
C LEU A 225 -19.81 14.46 7.52
N SER A 226 -19.94 15.50 6.70
CA SER A 226 -20.82 15.46 5.52
C SER A 226 -20.30 14.48 4.46
N VAL A 227 -18.97 14.38 4.30
CA VAL A 227 -18.33 13.39 3.42
C VAL A 227 -18.62 11.98 3.94
N LEU A 228 -18.49 11.75 5.25
CA LEU A 228 -18.79 10.44 5.86
C LEU A 228 -20.24 10.00 5.62
N GLU A 229 -21.20 10.90 5.80
CA GLU A 229 -22.61 10.62 5.56
C GLU A 229 -22.89 10.31 4.07
N GLN A 230 -22.29 11.07 3.16
CA GLN A 230 -22.43 10.86 1.72
C GLN A 230 -21.83 9.51 1.30
N THR A 231 -20.62 9.17 1.75
CA THR A 231 -19.97 7.90 1.43
C THR A 231 -20.75 6.72 2.01
N LYS A 232 -21.25 6.85 3.26
CA LYS A 232 -22.11 5.83 3.89
C LYS A 232 -23.42 5.60 3.14
N ALA A 233 -24.04 6.64 2.58
CA ALA A 233 -25.29 6.50 1.83
C ALA A 233 -25.13 5.58 0.60
N GLY A 234 -23.92 5.45 0.06
CA GLY A 234 -23.59 4.53 -1.02
C GLY A 234 -23.23 3.11 -0.57
N ILE A 235 -23.23 2.80 0.74
CA ILE A 235 -22.79 1.53 1.31
C ILE A 235 -23.96 0.85 2.04
N THR A 236 -24.23 -0.41 1.70
CA THR A 236 -25.39 -1.18 2.21
C THR A 236 -25.10 -1.99 3.47
N LYS A 237 -23.95 -1.77 4.13
CA LYS A 237 -23.47 -2.59 5.27
C LYS A 237 -23.71 -1.89 6.60
N ASP A 238 -24.54 -2.48 7.46
CA ASP A 238 -24.95 -1.90 8.74
C ASP A 238 -23.84 -1.84 9.81
N PHE A 239 -22.74 -2.59 9.64
CA PHE A 239 -21.65 -2.66 10.60
C PHE A 239 -20.58 -1.57 10.43
N LEU A 240 -20.77 -0.64 9.47
CA LEU A 240 -19.86 0.48 9.21
C LEU A 240 -19.96 1.54 10.33
N LYS A 241 -18.86 1.74 11.06
CA LYS A 241 -18.74 2.83 12.04
C LYS A 241 -18.23 4.09 11.35
N LEU A 242 -18.87 5.22 11.61
CA LEU A 242 -18.37 6.53 11.17
C LEU A 242 -17.72 7.23 12.34
N LYS A 243 -16.55 7.83 12.12
CA LYS A 243 -15.89 8.63 13.15
C LYS A 243 -15.05 9.73 12.52
N SER A 244 -15.09 10.95 13.08
CA SER A 244 -14.19 12.02 12.63
C SER A 244 -12.74 11.70 12.99
N LEU A 245 -11.82 11.97 12.05
CA LEU A 245 -10.38 11.90 12.27
C LEU A 245 -9.68 12.98 11.45
N ASP A 246 -8.94 13.85 12.11
CA ASP A 246 -7.91 14.69 11.52
C ASP A 246 -6.56 13.99 11.66
N ILE A 247 -5.96 13.61 10.52
CA ILE A 247 -4.69 12.87 10.46
C ILE A 247 -3.49 13.71 10.93
N ASN A 248 -3.62 15.04 10.91
CA ASN A 248 -2.58 15.98 11.30
C ASN A 248 -2.52 16.19 12.81
N ARG A 249 -3.43 15.59 13.57
CA ARG A 249 -3.52 15.71 15.03
C ARG A 249 -3.38 14.36 15.71
N ASP A 250 -3.02 14.36 16.99
CA ASP A 250 -2.90 13.13 17.76
C ASP A 250 -4.24 12.37 17.76
N PRO A 251 -4.29 11.11 17.32
CA PRO A 251 -5.53 10.37 17.27
C PRO A 251 -6.03 9.94 18.66
N MET A 252 -5.18 9.87 19.69
CA MET A 252 -5.58 9.55 21.06
C MET A 252 -6.42 10.68 21.66
N GLU A 253 -6.06 11.93 21.38
CA GLU A 253 -6.84 13.11 21.77
C GLU A 253 -8.20 13.17 21.06
N GLN A 254 -8.33 12.46 19.93
CA GLN A 254 -9.56 12.30 19.16
C GLN A 254 -10.34 11.03 19.57
N GLY A 255 -9.97 10.41 20.70
CA GLY A 255 -10.65 9.28 21.30
C GLY A 255 -10.46 7.95 20.55
N PHE A 256 -9.40 7.81 19.76
CA PHE A 256 -9.01 6.51 19.21
C PHE A 256 -8.16 5.74 20.22
N SER A 257 -8.15 4.41 20.10
CA SER A 257 -7.34 3.53 20.95
C SER A 257 -6.04 3.17 20.24
N PRO A 258 -4.91 3.08 20.97
CA PRO A 258 -3.62 2.69 20.40
C PRO A 258 -3.64 1.24 19.93
N ASN A 259 -2.81 0.92 18.95
CA ASN A 259 -2.55 -0.45 18.47
C ASN A 259 -3.84 -1.27 18.30
N THR A 260 -4.85 -0.70 17.63
CA THR A 260 -6.18 -1.29 17.51
C THR A 260 -6.45 -1.83 16.11
N TYR A 261 -5.92 -1.16 15.08
CA TYR A 261 -6.23 -1.46 13.69
C TYR A 261 -5.19 -2.38 13.07
N ASP A 262 -5.67 -3.31 12.25
CA ASP A 262 -4.86 -4.27 11.50
C ASP A 262 -4.53 -3.76 10.10
N VAL A 263 -5.42 -2.95 9.52
CA VAL A 263 -5.25 -2.36 8.18
C VAL A 263 -5.73 -0.91 8.23
N ILE A 264 -4.90 0.02 7.76
CA ILE A 264 -5.24 1.43 7.58
C ILE A 264 -5.00 1.84 6.12
N PRO A 265 -6.04 1.83 5.27
CA PRO A 265 -6.01 2.50 3.98
C PRO A 265 -6.18 4.02 4.17
N VAL A 266 -5.30 4.82 3.56
CA VAL A 266 -5.34 6.29 3.61
C VAL A 266 -5.43 6.82 2.19
N ASN A 267 -6.48 7.58 1.89
CA ASN A 267 -6.68 8.16 0.56
C ASN A 267 -6.05 9.55 0.48
N ASN A 268 -5.35 9.83 -0.62
CA ASN A 268 -4.78 11.13 -1.01
C ASN A 268 -3.93 11.81 0.07
N VAL A 269 -3.11 11.04 0.79
CA VAL A 269 -2.31 11.56 1.92
C VAL A 269 -1.42 12.76 1.55
N LEU A 270 -0.88 12.79 0.33
CA LEU A 270 -0.06 13.91 -0.18
C LEU A 270 -0.83 15.25 -0.31
N HIS A 271 -2.16 15.19 -0.35
CA HIS A 271 -3.04 16.35 -0.44
C HIS A 271 -3.60 16.77 0.93
N THR A 272 -3.64 15.84 1.89
CA THR A 272 -4.30 16.04 3.19
C THR A 272 -3.34 16.20 4.36
N ALA A 273 -2.11 15.69 4.25
CA ALA A 273 -1.10 15.78 5.30
C ALA A 273 -0.36 17.13 5.23
N ASN A 274 -0.18 17.77 6.38
CA ASN A 274 0.70 18.94 6.54
C ASN A 274 2.17 18.50 6.61
N SER A 275 2.41 17.35 7.23
CA SER A 275 3.72 16.71 7.35
C SER A 275 3.55 15.20 7.22
N LEU A 276 4.22 14.59 6.25
CA LEU A 276 4.18 13.13 6.09
C LEU A 276 4.74 12.41 7.31
N SER A 277 5.83 12.92 7.90
CA SER A 277 6.45 12.27 9.05
C SER A 277 5.51 12.27 10.25
N GLU A 278 4.91 13.41 10.60
CA GLU A 278 3.96 13.50 11.72
C GLU A 278 2.70 12.68 11.48
N THR A 279 2.20 12.70 10.24
CA THR A 279 1.04 11.88 9.84
C THR A 279 1.35 10.39 9.98
N LEU A 280 2.51 9.93 9.49
CA LEU A 280 2.94 8.54 9.64
C LEU A 280 3.12 8.17 11.11
N ALA A 281 3.67 9.05 11.94
CA ALA A 281 3.77 8.84 13.39
C ALA A 281 2.38 8.68 14.04
N ASN A 282 1.40 9.50 13.66
CA ASN A 282 0.03 9.39 14.15
C ASN A 282 -0.64 8.09 13.71
N LEU A 283 -0.51 7.71 12.43
CA LEU A 283 -1.06 6.45 11.90
C LEU A 283 -0.39 5.23 12.56
N ARG A 284 0.91 5.31 12.86
CA ARG A 284 1.64 4.26 13.56
C ARG A 284 1.06 3.98 14.95
N LYS A 285 0.64 5.01 15.69
CA LYS A 285 0.00 4.85 17.03
C LYS A 285 -1.27 4.00 16.96
N LEU A 286 -1.96 3.99 15.83
CA LEU A 286 -3.23 3.28 15.63
C LEU A 286 -3.06 1.84 15.16
N LEU A 287 -1.99 1.54 14.41
CA LEU A 287 -1.69 0.22 13.88
C LEU A 287 -1.10 -0.71 14.95
N VAL A 288 -1.58 -1.96 14.99
CA VAL A 288 -0.89 -3.04 15.71
C VAL A 288 0.50 -3.29 15.11
N PRO A 289 1.47 -3.83 15.88
CA PRO A 289 2.65 -4.44 15.30
C PRO A 289 2.26 -5.51 14.28
N GLY A 290 2.86 -5.43 13.10
CA GLY A 290 2.45 -6.23 11.95
C GLY A 290 1.16 -5.75 11.29
N GLY A 291 0.59 -4.59 11.60
CA GLY A 291 -0.54 -4.04 10.84
C GLY A 291 -0.09 -3.43 9.51
N VAL A 292 -0.99 -3.29 8.53
CA VAL A 292 -0.68 -2.69 7.22
C VAL A 292 -1.11 -1.24 7.16
N LEU A 293 -0.21 -0.41 6.67
CA LEU A 293 -0.51 0.91 6.12
C LEU A 293 -0.58 0.83 4.59
N ALA A 294 -1.68 1.29 4.01
CA ALA A 294 -1.83 1.41 2.56
C ALA A 294 -2.13 2.86 2.20
N LEU A 295 -1.17 3.58 1.64
CA LEU A 295 -1.34 4.95 1.18
C LEU A 295 -1.68 4.93 -0.30
N VAL A 296 -2.84 5.44 -0.68
CA VAL A 296 -3.30 5.46 -2.06
C VAL A 296 -3.70 6.85 -2.47
N GLY A 297 -3.43 7.25 -3.71
CA GLY A 297 -3.86 8.57 -4.17
C GLY A 297 -3.22 9.01 -5.47
N LEU A 298 -3.56 10.23 -5.88
CA LEU A 298 -2.98 10.87 -7.06
C LEU A 298 -1.64 11.52 -6.71
N SER A 299 -0.60 11.32 -7.53
CA SER A 299 0.70 12.00 -7.42
C SER A 299 0.80 13.15 -8.41
N ASP A 300 0.63 12.87 -9.70
CA ASP A 300 0.62 13.88 -10.76
C ASP A 300 -0.78 13.98 -11.34
N ILE A 301 -1.27 15.21 -11.47
CA ILE A 301 -2.66 15.47 -11.83
C ILE A 301 -2.71 16.28 -13.12
N SER A 302 -3.50 15.82 -14.08
CA SER A 302 -3.71 16.55 -15.34
C SER A 302 -4.36 17.92 -15.06
N PRO A 303 -4.14 18.94 -15.89
CA PRO A 303 -4.69 20.28 -15.66
C PRO A 303 -6.22 20.30 -15.59
N ALA A 304 -6.90 19.36 -16.24
CA ALA A 304 -8.34 19.21 -16.13
C ALA A 304 -8.76 18.82 -14.71
N TYR A 305 -8.14 17.79 -14.13
CA TYR A 305 -8.44 17.37 -12.77
C TYR A 305 -7.95 18.40 -11.75
N SER A 306 -6.79 19.03 -11.95
CA SER A 306 -6.31 20.09 -11.06
C SER A 306 -7.27 21.29 -11.02
N LEU A 307 -7.84 21.68 -12.16
CA LEU A 307 -8.86 22.71 -12.20
C LEU A 307 -10.15 22.28 -11.49
N ILE A 308 -10.62 21.05 -11.71
CA ILE A 308 -11.86 20.53 -11.10
C ILE A 308 -11.70 20.38 -9.57
N LEU A 309 -10.63 19.72 -9.13
CA LEU A 309 -10.32 19.51 -7.72
C LEU A 309 -10.02 20.84 -7.01
N GLY A 310 -9.43 21.81 -7.73
CA GLY A 310 -9.05 23.11 -7.19
C GLY A 310 -10.23 24.00 -6.80
N MET A 311 -11.44 23.62 -7.20
CA MET A 311 -12.68 24.24 -6.73
C MET A 311 -13.01 23.90 -5.28
N ASN A 312 -12.40 22.85 -4.72
CA ASN A 312 -12.62 22.41 -3.35
C ASN A 312 -11.52 22.97 -2.44
N GLU A 313 -11.92 23.62 -1.33
CA GLU A 313 -10.99 24.17 -0.35
C GLU A 313 -10.04 23.12 0.27
N ASN A 314 -10.51 21.88 0.37
CA ASN A 314 -9.73 20.77 0.92
C ASN A 314 -8.48 20.47 0.09
N MET A 315 -8.45 20.79 -1.20
CA MET A 315 -7.26 20.59 -2.05
C MET A 315 -6.08 21.49 -1.63
N TRP A 316 -6.38 22.62 -0.97
CA TRP A 316 -5.39 23.65 -0.66
C TRP A 316 -5.02 23.70 0.83
N SER A 317 -5.66 22.87 1.64
CA SER A 317 -5.60 22.93 3.10
C SER A 317 -4.25 22.47 3.69
N GLY A 318 -3.48 21.64 2.97
CA GLY A 318 -2.15 21.17 3.40
C GLY A 318 -0.99 22.14 3.13
N ALA A 319 -1.23 23.22 2.37
CA ALA A 319 -0.17 24.01 1.78
C ALA A 319 0.14 25.34 2.51
N CYS A 320 -0.51 25.59 3.64
CA CYS A 320 -0.38 26.84 4.39
C CYS A 320 0.48 26.74 5.67
N SER A 321 1.16 25.62 5.93
CA SER A 321 1.98 25.45 7.15
C SER A 321 3.30 24.73 6.90
N THR A 322 4.27 25.38 6.25
CA THR A 322 5.69 25.01 6.38
C THR A 322 6.54 26.25 6.62
N ALA A 323 6.54 26.73 7.86
CA ALA A 323 7.67 27.44 8.43
C ALA A 323 8.19 26.60 9.60
N GLN A 324 9.01 25.59 9.29
CA GLN A 324 10.07 25.03 10.15
C GLN A 324 10.76 23.88 9.39
N VAL A 325 11.70 24.24 8.51
CA VAL A 325 12.75 23.33 8.05
C VAL A 325 14.03 23.77 8.75
N SER A 326 14.38 23.08 9.83
CA SER A 326 15.76 23.03 10.30
C SER A 326 16.51 22.07 9.38
N ASP A 327 17.01 22.62 8.28
CA ASP A 327 18.17 22.17 7.50
C ASP A 327 18.25 23.08 6.28
N MET A 328 18.71 24.30 6.52
CA MET A 328 18.91 25.32 5.50
C MET A 328 20.40 25.40 5.18
N GLU A 329 20.78 24.99 3.98
CA GLU A 329 21.83 25.70 3.25
C GLU A 329 21.56 25.59 1.75
N LEU A 330 21.42 26.77 1.13
CA LEU A 330 21.23 27.06 -0.29
C LEU A 330 19.80 26.88 -0.84
N LEU A 331 18.99 27.94 -0.74
CA LEU A 331 18.40 28.67 -1.88
C LEU A 331 17.55 29.88 -1.40
N THR A 332 18.10 31.07 -1.68
CA THR A 332 17.46 32.37 -2.00
C THR A 332 16.10 32.78 -1.39
N SER A 333 16.20 33.90 -0.68
CA SER A 333 15.26 34.93 -0.18
C SER A 333 13.95 35.30 -0.90
N ASP A 334 13.20 34.38 -1.50
CA ASP A 334 11.81 34.64 -1.93
C ASP A 334 10.88 33.54 -1.38
N LEU A 335 10.48 33.68 -0.11
CA LEU A 335 9.43 32.86 0.49
C LEU A 335 8.06 33.37 0.00
N ASP A 336 7.77 33.16 -1.28
CA ASP A 336 6.39 33.07 -1.71
C ASP A 336 5.78 31.82 -1.05
N GLU A 337 4.71 32.03 -0.28
CA GLU A 337 3.79 31.00 0.22
C GLU A 337 3.23 30.20 -0.95
N ARG A 338 4.04 29.29 -1.51
CA ARG A 338 3.61 28.40 -2.59
C ARG A 338 2.68 27.37 -1.97
N CYS A 339 1.38 27.56 -2.22
CA CYS A 339 0.34 26.58 -1.93
C CYS A 339 0.49 25.36 -2.85
N GLU A 340 1.59 24.61 -2.72
CA GLU A 340 1.89 23.44 -3.52
C GLU A 340 1.62 22.16 -2.72
N GLN A 341 1.06 21.16 -3.40
CA GLN A 341 0.87 19.81 -2.88
C GLN A 341 2.22 19.20 -2.49
N LEU A 342 2.23 18.28 -1.53
CA LEU A 342 3.47 17.59 -1.18
C LEU A 342 3.97 16.79 -2.40
N PRO A 343 5.24 16.98 -2.82
CA PRO A 343 5.78 16.27 -3.96
C PRO A 343 5.77 14.77 -3.66
N TYR A 344 5.54 13.95 -4.70
CA TYR A 344 5.65 12.51 -4.55
C TYR A 344 7.11 12.12 -4.21
N PRO A 345 7.38 11.52 -3.04
CA PRO A 345 8.75 11.17 -2.64
C PRO A 345 9.37 10.11 -3.55
N SER A 346 10.70 10.13 -3.67
CA SER A 346 11.45 9.02 -4.30
C SER A 346 11.30 7.74 -3.46
N ASN A 347 11.62 6.58 -4.03
CA ASN A 347 11.58 5.31 -3.29
C ASN A 347 12.50 5.32 -2.05
N ASP A 348 13.65 5.97 -2.14
CA ASP A 348 14.60 6.10 -1.02
C ASP A 348 14.04 7.02 0.06
N ASP A 349 13.39 8.12 -0.32
CA ASP A 349 12.77 9.05 0.62
C ASP A 349 11.56 8.41 1.30
N TRP A 350 10.74 7.65 0.56
CA TRP A 350 9.66 6.84 1.15
C TRP A 350 10.20 5.84 2.16
N ASN A 351 11.25 5.09 1.81
CA ASN A 351 11.87 4.13 2.73
C ASN A 351 12.36 4.82 4.00
N LYS A 352 13.07 5.95 3.89
CA LYS A 352 13.54 6.74 5.04
C LYS A 352 12.38 7.23 5.90
N LEU A 353 11.33 7.81 5.30
CA LEU A 353 10.15 8.33 6.00
C LEU A 353 9.41 7.22 6.75
N LEU A 354 9.18 6.08 6.10
CA LEU A 354 8.48 4.93 6.69
C LEU A 354 9.30 4.31 7.82
N GLN A 355 10.59 4.04 7.60
CA GLN A 355 11.47 3.44 8.62
C GLN A 355 11.68 4.39 9.81
N GLY A 356 11.81 5.70 9.56
CA GLY A 356 11.89 6.72 10.61
C GLY A 356 10.65 6.78 11.49
N ASN A 357 9.50 6.29 11.01
CA ASN A 357 8.21 6.27 11.72
C ASN A 357 7.76 4.85 12.12
N GLN A 358 8.71 3.92 12.32
CA GLN A 358 8.46 2.55 12.79
C GLN A 358 7.58 1.72 11.83
N PHE A 359 7.85 1.83 10.53
CA PHE A 359 7.37 0.90 9.52
C PHE A 359 8.53 0.15 8.84
N SER A 360 8.21 -0.94 8.11
CA SER A 360 9.18 -1.80 7.41
C SER A 360 9.91 -1.12 6.24
N GLY A 361 9.36 -0.02 5.72
CA GLY A 361 9.74 0.56 4.43
C GLY A 361 8.74 0.16 3.34
N LEU A 362 9.17 0.21 2.08
CA LEU A 362 8.33 -0.14 0.94
C LEU A 362 8.16 -1.67 0.84
N GLU A 363 6.92 -2.14 0.96
CA GLU A 363 6.59 -3.54 0.69
C GLU A 363 6.60 -3.80 -0.83
N PRO A 364 6.82 -5.06 -1.28
CA PRO A 364 6.81 -5.41 -2.72
C PRO A 364 5.51 -5.05 -3.44
N ALA A 365 4.42 -4.92 -2.69
CA ALA A 365 3.11 -4.51 -3.20
C ALA A 365 3.04 -3.02 -3.57
N THR A 366 4.06 -2.22 -3.24
CA THR A 366 4.10 -0.81 -3.60
C THR A 366 4.21 -0.63 -5.12
N LYS A 367 3.34 0.19 -5.69
CA LYS A 367 3.24 0.39 -7.13
C LYS A 367 2.77 1.79 -7.50
N THR A 368 3.39 2.37 -8.51
CA THR A 368 2.87 3.54 -9.22
C THR A 368 2.14 3.11 -10.48
N PHE A 369 1.14 3.89 -10.86
CA PHE A 369 0.40 3.70 -12.09
C PHE A 369 0.48 5.00 -12.86
N ASP A 370 1.09 4.93 -14.04
CA ASP A 370 1.20 6.08 -14.92
C ASP A 370 0.12 6.04 -16.00
N TYR A 371 -0.34 7.22 -16.34
CA TYR A 371 -1.29 7.48 -17.40
C TYR A 371 -0.95 8.79 -18.10
N ILE A 372 -1.61 9.09 -19.21
CA ILE A 372 -1.28 10.29 -19.99
C ILE A 372 -1.50 11.55 -19.15
N GLY A 373 -0.39 12.20 -18.80
CA GLY A 373 -0.37 13.46 -18.04
C GLY A 373 -0.83 13.33 -16.58
N GLN A 374 -0.86 12.13 -16.01
CA GLN A 374 -1.29 11.89 -14.63
C GLN A 374 -0.76 10.56 -14.09
N SER A 375 -0.53 10.51 -12.78
CA SER A 375 -0.03 9.32 -12.10
C SER A 375 -0.71 9.15 -10.74
N CYS A 376 -0.81 7.91 -10.29
CA CYS A 376 -1.31 7.57 -8.97
C CYS A 376 -0.40 6.51 -8.32
N TYR A 377 -0.53 6.36 -7.01
CA TYR A 377 0.30 5.46 -6.23
C TYR A 377 -0.54 4.58 -5.32
N CYS A 378 0.02 3.42 -5.02
CA CYS A 378 -0.36 2.55 -3.92
C CYS A 378 0.93 2.18 -3.20
N VAL A 379 1.20 2.85 -2.07
CA VAL A 379 2.36 2.57 -1.21
C VAL A 379 1.89 1.68 -0.09
N ILE A 380 2.55 0.54 0.08
CA ILE A 380 2.22 -0.44 1.11
C ILE A 380 3.40 -0.52 2.08
N SER A 381 3.11 -0.47 3.38
CA SER A 381 4.10 -0.62 4.44
C SER A 381 3.53 -1.39 5.63
N THR A 382 4.39 -2.04 6.41
CA THR A 382 3.98 -2.79 7.61
C THR A 382 4.46 -2.07 8.86
N ALA A 383 3.57 -1.84 9.83
CA ALA A 383 3.95 -1.31 11.13
C ALA A 383 4.85 -2.32 11.86
N VAL A 384 6.01 -1.87 12.35
CA VAL A 384 6.97 -2.71 13.07
C VAL A 384 7.02 -2.30 14.53
N ALA A 385 7.09 -3.26 15.46
CA ALA A 385 7.29 -2.94 16.88
C ALA A 385 8.73 -2.48 17.14
N SER A 386 9.68 -3.17 16.51
CA SER A 386 11.10 -2.89 16.61
C SER A 386 11.81 -3.39 15.35
N THR A 387 12.96 -2.81 15.04
CA THR A 387 13.85 -3.32 13.99
C THR A 387 15.11 -3.86 14.65
N GLN A 388 15.37 -5.15 14.46
CA GLN A 388 16.50 -5.85 15.04
C GLN A 388 17.54 -6.15 13.97
N ARG A 389 18.80 -5.77 14.24
CA ARG A 389 19.93 -6.08 13.36
C ARG A 389 20.57 -7.40 13.79
N PHE A 390 20.05 -8.48 13.23
CA PHE A 390 20.68 -9.79 13.34
C PHE A 390 21.81 -9.95 12.34
N MET A 391 22.85 -10.68 12.73
CA MET A 391 23.81 -11.24 11.78
C MET A 391 23.27 -12.57 11.25
N VAL A 392 23.71 -13.00 10.07
CA VAL A 392 23.31 -14.28 9.50
C VAL A 392 24.48 -15.26 9.55
N ASN A 393 24.24 -16.49 9.99
CA ASN A 393 25.22 -17.57 9.87
C ASN A 393 24.64 -18.65 8.96
N ILE A 394 25.26 -18.85 7.80
CA ILE A 394 24.81 -19.75 6.75
C ILE A 394 25.52 -21.10 6.93
N LEU A 395 24.74 -22.18 6.96
CA LEU A 395 25.20 -23.55 7.16
C LEU A 395 24.92 -24.35 5.87
N PRO A 396 25.90 -24.50 4.96
CA PRO A 396 25.71 -25.16 3.67
C PRO A 396 25.70 -26.71 3.71
N GLY A 397 25.76 -27.33 4.89
CA GLY A 397 26.03 -28.77 5.02
C GLY A 397 27.52 -29.10 4.95
N SER A 398 27.89 -30.28 5.46
CA SER A 398 29.30 -30.70 5.56
C SER A 398 29.85 -31.34 4.28
N ASP A 399 28.98 -31.71 3.34
CA ASP A 399 29.33 -32.29 2.04
C ASP A 399 29.83 -31.24 1.02
N GLY A 400 29.55 -29.96 1.28
CA GLY A 400 30.02 -28.82 0.50
C GLY A 400 29.24 -28.56 -0.78
N SER A 401 28.17 -29.31 -1.07
CA SER A 401 27.40 -29.22 -2.32
C SER A 401 26.76 -27.82 -2.50
N LEU A 402 26.31 -27.20 -1.41
CA LEU A 402 25.62 -25.92 -1.40
C LEU A 402 26.53 -24.72 -1.08
N PHE A 403 27.86 -24.91 -1.03
CA PHE A 403 28.79 -23.83 -0.65
C PHE A 403 28.72 -22.64 -1.63
N GLY A 404 28.67 -22.90 -2.94
CA GLY A 404 28.54 -21.84 -3.95
C GLY A 404 27.21 -21.07 -3.87
N PHE A 405 26.13 -21.71 -3.41
CA PHE A 405 24.86 -21.03 -3.13
C PHE A 405 24.94 -20.19 -1.85
N ALA A 406 25.62 -20.70 -0.81
CA ALA A 406 25.87 -19.94 0.42
C ALA A 406 26.70 -18.67 0.17
N GLU A 407 27.71 -18.72 -0.72
CA GLU A 407 28.49 -17.54 -1.13
C GLU A 407 27.62 -16.50 -1.84
N GLN A 408 26.73 -16.93 -2.75
CA GLN A 408 25.79 -16.02 -3.41
C GLN A 408 24.82 -15.39 -2.41
N LEU A 409 24.29 -16.17 -1.46
CA LEU A 409 23.44 -15.65 -0.39
C LEU A 409 24.18 -14.64 0.49
N ALA A 410 25.43 -14.91 0.87
CA ALA A 410 26.25 -13.98 1.62
C ALA A 410 26.48 -12.67 0.86
N SER A 411 26.72 -12.73 -0.46
CA SER A 411 26.86 -11.53 -1.31
C SER A 411 25.59 -10.68 -1.29
N VAL A 412 24.41 -11.29 -1.53
CA VAL A 412 23.12 -10.58 -1.53
C VAL A 412 22.80 -9.98 -0.17
N LEU A 413 23.12 -10.67 0.93
CA LEU A 413 22.96 -10.15 2.28
C LEU A 413 23.84 -8.92 2.51
N ALA A 414 25.11 -8.96 2.08
CA ALA A 414 26.04 -7.84 2.20
C ALA A 414 25.60 -6.61 1.38
N GLU A 415 25.11 -6.81 0.16
CA GLU A 415 24.55 -5.74 -0.69
C GLU A 415 23.36 -5.03 -0.03
N ASN A 416 22.63 -5.75 0.82
CA ASN A 416 21.48 -5.22 1.58
C ASN A 416 21.84 -4.85 3.03
N GLY A 417 23.13 -4.71 3.34
CA GLY A 417 23.60 -4.24 4.65
C GLY A 417 23.44 -5.24 5.80
N THR A 418 23.19 -6.51 5.52
CA THR A 418 23.12 -7.58 6.52
C THR A 418 24.44 -8.33 6.59
N ALA A 419 25.12 -8.27 7.74
CA ALA A 419 26.36 -9.00 7.94
C ALA A 419 26.12 -10.52 8.01
N SER A 420 26.93 -11.30 7.30
CA SER A 420 26.81 -12.75 7.25
C SER A 420 28.15 -13.48 7.41
N THR A 421 28.09 -14.72 7.88
CA THR A 421 29.20 -15.66 7.99
C THR A 421 28.77 -17.02 7.42
N ILE A 422 29.72 -17.85 6.97
CA ILE A 422 29.46 -19.20 6.47
C ILE A 422 30.21 -20.19 7.38
N THR A 423 29.48 -21.14 7.98
CA THR A 423 30.06 -22.15 8.88
C THR A 423 29.73 -23.56 8.37
N PRO A 424 30.66 -24.24 7.67
CA PRO A 424 30.41 -25.56 7.07
C PRO A 424 30.54 -26.74 8.06
N THR A 425 30.97 -26.50 9.31
CA THR A 425 31.23 -27.54 10.31
C THR A 425 30.43 -27.32 11.59
N LYS A 426 30.46 -28.31 12.50
CA LYS A 426 29.66 -28.32 13.74
C LYS A 426 29.84 -27.03 14.55
N LEU A 427 28.71 -26.37 14.85
CA LEU A 427 28.69 -25.14 15.65
C LEU A 427 29.16 -25.41 17.08
N GLN A 428 30.13 -24.62 17.54
CA GLN A 428 30.63 -24.68 18.92
C GLN A 428 30.09 -23.52 19.76
N ASP A 429 29.99 -22.32 19.19
CA ASP A 429 29.53 -21.11 19.87
C ASP A 429 28.24 -20.58 19.24
N ILE A 430 27.11 -20.85 19.90
CA ILE A 430 25.80 -20.36 19.47
C ILE A 430 25.46 -19.06 20.19
N SER A 431 25.11 -18.04 19.40
CA SER A 431 24.78 -16.71 19.89
C SER A 431 23.38 -16.32 19.45
N SER A 432 22.63 -15.70 20.37
CA SER A 432 21.29 -15.19 20.10
C SER A 432 21.26 -14.01 19.12
N ARG A 433 22.43 -13.45 18.75
CA ARG A 433 22.57 -12.37 17.75
C ARG A 433 22.54 -12.86 16.31
N PHE A 434 22.57 -14.18 16.08
CA PHE A 434 22.51 -14.75 14.75
C PHE A 434 21.13 -15.28 14.39
N VAL A 435 20.76 -15.11 13.13
CA VAL A 435 19.82 -15.99 12.43
C VAL A 435 20.66 -17.09 11.77
N TYR A 436 20.44 -18.34 12.18
CA TYR A 436 21.10 -19.49 11.59
C TYR A 436 20.30 -19.97 10.39
N VAL A 437 20.89 -19.88 9.19
CA VAL A 437 20.27 -20.31 7.93
C VAL A 437 20.81 -21.68 7.56
N VAL A 438 19.99 -22.71 7.71
CA VAL A 438 20.33 -24.09 7.34
C VAL A 438 19.95 -24.30 5.89
N LEU A 439 20.91 -24.73 5.07
CA LEU A 439 20.69 -25.16 3.69
C LEU A 439 20.75 -26.68 3.66
N ASP A 440 19.60 -27.34 3.45
CA ASP A 440 19.47 -28.80 3.56
C ASP A 440 18.99 -29.37 2.23
N ASP A 441 19.85 -30.11 1.53
CA ASP A 441 19.51 -30.94 0.35
C ASP A 441 19.23 -32.41 0.72
N GLY A 442 19.22 -32.70 2.02
CA GLY A 442 19.04 -34.01 2.62
C GLY A 442 20.26 -34.92 2.58
N SER A 443 21.42 -34.47 2.10
CA SER A 443 22.67 -35.25 2.11
C SER A 443 23.26 -35.41 3.52
N SER A 444 23.11 -34.38 4.35
CA SER A 444 23.75 -34.27 5.67
C SER A 444 22.93 -34.93 6.78
N SER A 445 23.59 -35.41 7.84
CA SER A 445 22.90 -36.03 8.98
C SER A 445 22.27 -34.98 9.90
N LEU A 446 21.09 -35.26 10.47
CA LEU A 446 20.45 -34.34 11.44
C LEU A 446 21.30 -34.09 12.69
N ASN A 447 22.17 -35.04 13.04
CA ASN A 447 23.07 -34.91 14.20
C ASN A 447 24.07 -33.75 14.04
N GLU A 448 24.32 -33.29 12.81
CA GLU A 448 25.16 -32.12 12.53
C GLU A 448 24.48 -30.83 13.04
N TYR A 449 23.16 -30.82 13.06
CA TYR A 449 22.33 -29.67 13.44
C TYR A 449 21.85 -29.72 14.89
N GLU A 450 22.16 -30.78 15.65
CA GLU A 450 21.77 -30.92 17.07
C GLU A 450 22.05 -29.66 17.87
N SER A 451 23.21 -29.05 17.69
CA SER A 451 23.62 -27.84 18.40
C SER A 451 22.61 -26.69 18.30
N LEU A 452 21.83 -26.59 17.21
CA LEU A 452 20.85 -25.53 16.98
C LEU A 452 19.74 -25.48 18.03
N HIS A 453 19.59 -26.48 18.90
CA HIS A 453 18.67 -26.37 20.05
C HIS A 453 18.97 -25.17 20.96
N LYS A 454 20.22 -24.69 20.97
CA LYS A 454 20.63 -23.51 21.74
C LYS A 454 20.39 -22.19 21.02
N ALA A 455 19.97 -22.22 19.75
CA ALA A 455 19.77 -21.02 18.96
C ALA A 455 18.39 -20.41 19.21
N ASN A 456 18.29 -19.08 19.10
CA ASN A 456 17.00 -18.39 19.23
C ASN A 456 16.31 -18.23 17.89
N ASN A 457 17.06 -18.16 16.79
CA ASN A 457 16.52 -17.85 15.46
C ASN A 457 17.12 -18.80 14.43
N VAL A 458 16.27 -19.62 13.81
CA VAL A 458 16.69 -20.57 12.77
C VAL A 458 15.77 -20.44 11.58
N LEU A 459 16.35 -20.29 10.39
CA LEU A 459 15.67 -20.43 9.11
C LEU A 459 16.16 -21.73 8.46
N TRP A 460 15.29 -22.73 8.39
CA TRP A 460 15.57 -24.00 7.74
C TRP A 460 15.07 -24.00 6.31
N ILE A 461 15.97 -24.18 5.35
CA ILE A 461 15.65 -24.17 3.92
C ILE A 461 15.88 -25.57 3.36
N ASN A 462 14.77 -26.23 3.03
CA ASN A 462 14.79 -27.53 2.35
C ASN A 462 14.93 -27.28 0.85
N ILE A 463 16.09 -27.63 0.31
CA ILE A 463 16.48 -27.53 -1.10
C ILE A 463 16.51 -28.95 -1.67
N GLY A 464 16.45 -29.11 -2.98
CA GLY A 464 16.57 -30.42 -3.61
C GLY A 464 15.26 -31.06 -4.06
N ALA A 465 14.28 -30.23 -4.47
CA ALA A 465 13.10 -30.72 -5.18
C ALA A 465 13.50 -31.72 -6.28
N GLY A 466 13.00 -32.95 -6.17
CA GLY A 466 13.26 -34.00 -7.17
C GLY A 466 14.54 -34.83 -6.92
N LEU A 467 15.36 -34.49 -5.92
CA LEU A 467 16.49 -35.32 -5.52
C LEU A 467 16.02 -36.52 -4.68
N PRO A 468 16.57 -37.73 -4.86
CA PRO A 468 16.27 -38.89 -4.01
C PRO A 468 16.62 -38.66 -2.54
N SER A 469 17.55 -37.75 -2.26
CA SER A 469 17.98 -37.37 -0.92
C SER A 469 17.05 -36.36 -0.25
N GLN A 470 16.09 -35.76 -0.96
CA GLN A 470 15.26 -34.68 -0.41
C GLN A 470 14.60 -35.09 0.91
N ARG A 471 14.82 -34.28 1.94
CA ARG A 471 14.30 -34.58 3.27
C ARG A 471 12.79 -34.36 3.30
N ASP A 472 12.08 -35.33 3.89
CA ASP A 472 10.67 -35.16 4.23
C ASP A 472 10.53 -34.06 5.30
N THR A 473 9.68 -33.07 5.02
CA THR A 473 9.37 -31.95 5.91
C THR A 473 8.74 -32.40 7.23
N SER A 474 8.14 -33.60 7.28
CA SER A 474 7.65 -34.22 8.51
C SER A 474 8.78 -34.46 9.51
N ILE A 475 9.99 -34.79 9.03
CA ILE A 475 11.18 -35.03 9.85
C ILE A 475 11.70 -33.72 10.45
N ILE A 476 11.78 -32.66 9.63
CA ILE A 476 12.15 -31.32 10.08
C ILE A 476 11.17 -30.82 11.15
N THR A 477 9.88 -31.14 10.98
CA THR A 477 8.83 -30.77 11.94
C THR A 477 8.92 -31.54 13.25
N ARG A 478 9.39 -32.80 13.23
CA ARG A 478 9.69 -33.55 14.46
C ARG A 478 10.91 -32.96 15.17
N PHE A 479 12.01 -32.75 14.43
CA PHE A 479 13.19 -32.07 14.96
C PHE A 479 12.83 -30.71 15.61
N ALA A 480 12.02 -29.90 14.92
CA ALA A 480 11.54 -28.63 15.45
C ALA A 480 10.79 -28.75 16.78
N ARG A 481 9.99 -29.81 16.94
CA ARG A 481 9.20 -30.06 18.14
C ARG A 481 10.10 -30.46 19.30
N ASP A 482 10.98 -31.44 19.06
CA ASP A 482 11.93 -31.95 20.04
C ASP A 482 12.82 -30.80 20.56
N VAL A 483 13.29 -29.95 19.65
CA VAL A 483 14.10 -28.79 20.01
C VAL A 483 13.31 -27.72 20.77
N LYS A 484 12.03 -27.50 20.44
CA LYS A 484 11.21 -26.50 21.10
C LYS A 484 10.82 -26.89 22.53
N GLU A 485 10.74 -28.19 22.82
CA GLU A 485 10.60 -28.70 24.20
C GLU A 485 11.80 -28.31 25.06
N ASP A 486 13.01 -28.27 24.48
CA ASP A 486 14.24 -27.89 25.18
C ASP A 486 14.52 -26.37 25.20
N ASN A 487 13.94 -25.61 24.25
CA ASN A 487 14.15 -24.17 24.12
C ASN A 487 12.89 -23.43 23.63
N GLU A 488 12.12 -22.91 24.58
CA GLU A 488 10.90 -22.14 24.31
C GLU A 488 11.15 -20.84 23.51
N SER A 489 12.39 -20.31 23.54
CA SER A 489 12.76 -19.07 22.85
C SER A 489 13.11 -19.26 21.37
N LEU A 490 13.18 -20.51 20.90
CA LEU A 490 13.48 -20.80 19.50
C LEU A 490 12.32 -20.36 18.58
N LYS A 491 12.64 -19.44 17.69
CA LYS A 491 11.87 -19.12 16.49
C LYS A 491 12.45 -19.89 15.30
N LEU A 492 11.81 -21.02 14.97
CA LEU A 492 12.11 -21.78 13.75
C LEU A 492 11.16 -21.38 12.62
N VAL A 493 11.74 -20.93 11.51
CA VAL A 493 11.05 -20.66 10.25
C VAL A 493 11.50 -21.68 9.22
N LYS A 494 10.58 -22.24 8.44
CA LYS A 494 10.84 -23.25 7.43
C LYS A 494 10.51 -22.71 6.05
N LEU A 495 11.37 -22.98 5.07
CA LEU A 495 11.12 -22.75 3.65
C LEU A 495 11.31 -24.06 2.90
N ASP A 496 10.24 -24.58 2.30
CA ASP A 496 10.28 -25.78 1.45
C ASP A 496 10.29 -25.37 -0.02
N VAL A 497 11.39 -25.66 -0.73
CA VAL A 497 11.56 -25.32 -2.15
C VAL A 497 11.11 -26.51 -3.00
N LYS A 498 9.97 -26.39 -3.69
CA LYS A 498 9.34 -27.47 -4.48
C LYS A 498 9.47 -27.29 -5.99
N GLN A 499 10.63 -26.86 -6.46
CA GLN A 499 10.91 -26.74 -7.90
C GLN A 499 12.41 -26.81 -8.19
N GLU A 500 12.75 -27.34 -9.36
CA GLU A 500 14.12 -27.33 -9.88
C GLU A 500 14.45 -25.94 -10.44
N TYR A 501 15.61 -25.41 -10.07
CA TYR A 501 16.09 -24.11 -10.54
C TYR A 501 17.46 -24.25 -11.20
N PRO A 502 17.62 -23.77 -12.46
CA PRO A 502 18.93 -23.56 -13.04
C PRO A 502 19.58 -22.24 -12.56
N GLU A 503 18.81 -21.27 -12.05
CA GLU A 503 19.33 -20.01 -11.51
C GLU A 503 18.66 -19.63 -10.18
N TYR A 504 19.48 -19.37 -9.18
CA TYR A 504 19.09 -19.18 -7.78
C TYR A 504 18.61 -17.75 -7.43
N ALA A 505 18.68 -16.80 -8.38
CA ALA A 505 18.52 -15.37 -8.09
C ALA A 505 17.19 -14.99 -7.43
N ASP A 506 16.07 -15.55 -7.88
CA ASP A 506 14.76 -15.25 -7.28
C ASP A 506 14.58 -15.91 -5.91
N LEU A 507 15.13 -17.12 -5.72
CA LEU A 507 15.15 -17.78 -4.41
C LEU A 507 15.95 -16.96 -3.40
N LEU A 508 17.09 -16.38 -3.79
CA LEU A 508 17.88 -15.51 -2.91
C LEU A 508 17.07 -14.29 -2.44
N LYS A 509 16.30 -13.65 -3.32
CA LYS A 509 15.40 -12.54 -2.96
C LYS A 509 14.32 -13.00 -1.96
N VAL A 510 13.75 -14.19 -2.18
CA VAL A 510 12.77 -14.79 -1.28
C VAL A 510 13.37 -15.03 0.11
N ILE A 511 14.53 -15.67 0.18
CA ILE A 511 15.22 -15.96 1.45
C ILE A 511 15.54 -14.66 2.21
N MET A 512 16.11 -13.67 1.52
CA MET A 512 16.39 -12.37 2.11
C MET A 512 15.12 -11.72 2.68
N ARG A 513 14.01 -11.78 1.93
CA ARG A 513 12.74 -11.23 2.39
C ARG A 513 12.19 -11.99 3.61
N ILE A 514 12.29 -13.33 3.63
CA ILE A 514 11.91 -14.13 4.80
C ILE A 514 12.75 -13.74 6.02
N ILE A 515 14.06 -13.52 5.85
CA ILE A 515 14.94 -13.08 6.94
C ILE A 515 14.47 -11.72 7.52
N GLN A 516 14.18 -10.76 6.64
CA GLN A 516 13.70 -9.44 7.04
C GLN A 516 12.36 -9.54 7.80
N VAL A 517 11.35 -10.14 7.16
CA VAL A 517 9.97 -10.21 7.66
C VAL A 517 9.87 -11.06 8.92
N SER A 518 10.63 -12.16 8.99
CA SER A 518 10.47 -13.15 10.05
C SER A 518 11.38 -12.93 11.23
N PHE A 519 12.49 -12.22 11.09
CA PHE A 519 13.44 -12.05 12.20
C PHE A 519 13.72 -10.57 12.48
N GLN A 520 13.95 -9.76 11.45
CA GLN A 520 14.44 -8.39 11.66
C GLN A 520 13.35 -7.37 12.01
N GLU A 521 12.14 -7.52 11.48
CA GLU A 521 11.13 -6.45 11.52
C GLU A 521 10.05 -6.60 12.61
N ASP A 522 10.16 -7.56 13.53
CA ASP A 522 9.23 -7.79 14.65
C ASP A 522 7.75 -7.40 14.35
N ARG A 523 7.15 -8.18 13.44
CA ARG A 523 5.77 -7.99 12.96
C ARG A 523 4.74 -8.72 13.81
N GLY A 524 5.11 -9.13 15.04
CA GLY A 524 4.22 -9.84 15.96
C GLY A 524 3.62 -11.13 15.38
N SER A 525 2.33 -11.36 15.62
CA SER A 525 1.62 -12.59 15.24
C SER A 525 1.46 -12.80 13.72
N ARG A 526 1.85 -11.82 12.89
CA ARG A 526 1.77 -11.90 11.42
C ARG A 526 2.97 -12.56 10.78
N THR A 527 4.05 -12.79 11.52
CA THR A 527 5.17 -13.59 11.01
C THR A 527 4.72 -15.03 10.79
N GLU A 528 4.94 -15.52 9.58
CA GLU A 528 4.74 -16.93 9.27
C GLU A 528 5.97 -17.75 9.64
N LEU A 529 5.72 -19.01 10.00
CA LEU A 529 6.77 -19.94 10.41
C LEU A 529 7.03 -21.00 9.34
N GLU A 530 6.14 -21.10 8.34
CA GLU A 530 6.21 -22.12 7.30
C GLU A 530 5.88 -21.48 5.96
N TYR A 531 6.79 -21.66 5.01
CA TYR A 531 6.73 -21.16 3.65
C TYR A 531 6.96 -22.32 2.68
N GLU A 532 6.22 -22.33 1.58
CA GLU A 532 6.48 -23.17 0.41
C GLU A 532 6.80 -22.26 -0.77
N TYR A 533 7.90 -22.54 -1.47
CA TYR A 533 8.25 -21.84 -2.71
C TYR A 533 8.07 -22.75 -3.90
N ARG A 534 7.12 -22.41 -4.78
CA ARG A 534 6.75 -23.21 -5.95
C ARG A 534 6.22 -22.34 -7.07
N ASN A 535 6.66 -22.63 -8.30
CA ASN A 535 6.35 -21.89 -9.51
C ASN A 535 6.57 -20.36 -9.38
N GLY A 536 7.67 -19.96 -8.74
CA GLY A 536 8.01 -18.55 -8.54
C GLY A 536 7.13 -17.81 -7.52
N LYS A 537 6.31 -18.53 -6.75
CA LYS A 537 5.41 -17.96 -5.75
C LYS A 537 5.74 -18.48 -4.36
N VAL A 538 5.70 -17.57 -3.38
CA VAL A 538 5.79 -17.91 -1.97
C VAL A 538 4.38 -18.13 -1.43
N LEU A 539 4.15 -19.33 -0.93
CA LEU A 539 2.89 -19.78 -0.39
C LEU A 539 3.02 -20.04 1.11
N VAL A 540 1.93 -19.86 1.84
CA VAL A 540 1.84 -20.05 3.29
C VAL A 540 0.60 -20.88 3.61
N PRO A 541 0.65 -21.75 4.65
CA PRO A 541 -0.43 -22.67 4.94
C PRO A 541 -1.60 -21.94 5.61
N ARG A 542 -2.82 -22.31 5.22
CA ARG A 542 -4.09 -21.80 5.75
C ARG A 542 -5.01 -22.96 6.04
N VAL A 543 -5.59 -22.97 7.24
CA VAL A 543 -6.56 -24.01 7.63
C VAL A 543 -7.95 -23.54 7.24
N LYS A 544 -8.61 -24.26 6.33
CA LYS A 544 -10.01 -24.03 5.96
C LYS A 544 -10.90 -25.12 6.53
N GLY A 545 -12.11 -24.73 6.95
CA GLY A 545 -13.14 -25.71 7.34
C GLY A 545 -13.82 -26.25 6.09
N SER A 546 -14.07 -27.56 6.04
CA SER A 546 -14.86 -28.14 4.97
C SER A 546 -16.32 -27.70 5.13
N GLY A 547 -16.84 -27.00 4.13
CA GLY A 547 -18.25 -26.60 4.10
C GLY A 547 -19.13 -27.82 3.83
N VAL A 548 -19.42 -28.63 4.85
CA VAL A 548 -20.49 -29.62 4.76
C VAL A 548 -21.81 -28.85 4.74
N THR A 549 -22.32 -28.61 3.55
CA THR A 549 -23.72 -28.19 3.36
C THR A 549 -24.60 -29.34 3.85
N GLN A 550 -25.07 -29.24 5.10
CA GLN A 550 -26.22 -30.02 5.52
C GLN A 550 -27.40 -29.61 4.63
N LYS A 551 -27.67 -30.42 3.61
CA LYS A 551 -28.99 -30.45 2.98
C LYS A 551 -29.96 -30.86 4.07
N VAL A 552 -30.68 -29.88 4.60
CA VAL A 552 -31.87 -30.09 5.42
C VAL A 552 -32.87 -30.86 4.55
N ALA A 553 -33.18 -32.09 4.96
CA ALA A 553 -34.28 -32.89 4.43
C ALA A 553 -35.58 -32.52 5.16
#